data_AF-A0A4R8B9T9-F1
#
_entry.id   AF-A0A4R8B9T9-F1
#
_cell.length_a   1.000
_cell.length_b   1.000
_cell.length_c   1.000
_cell.angle_alpha   90.00
_cell.angle_beta   90.00
_cell.angle_gamma   90.00
#
_symmetry.space_group_name_H-M   'P 1'
#
loop_
_entity.id
_entity.type
_entity.pdbx_description
1 polymer ?
#
loop_
_entity_poly.entity_id
_entity_poly.type
_entity_poly.pdbx_seq_one_letter_code
_entity_poly.pdbx_strand_id
1 'polypeptide(L)'
;MTKKKKQNFRRKLFTKSRLIILNEDTFEERFSFKLNMMNVFVTFTLGGIFLILITTFIIAFTPLREFIPGYSSSELKRNATELAIKSDSLETALRKNEAYIKGIQKVLRGELEYAKFNKDSILAEKEETPDVDMKVTDEEIKLREEVAKIEKESSEKPRDKNKKDKK
;
A
#
# COMPACT_ATOMS: atom_id res chain seq x y z
N MET A 1 13.66 -52.25 -8.49
CA MET A 1 14.27 -51.86 -9.79
C MET A 1 14.63 -50.36 -9.94
N THR A 2 14.33 -49.48 -8.97
CA THR A 2 14.47 -48.01 -9.13
C THR A 2 15.88 -47.44 -8.92
N LYS A 3 16.80 -48.13 -8.21
CA LYS A 3 18.16 -47.61 -7.92
C LYS A 3 19.05 -47.47 -9.17
N LYS A 4 18.99 -48.40 -10.14
CA LYS A 4 19.79 -48.35 -11.38
C LYS A 4 19.45 -47.13 -12.25
N LYS A 5 18.17 -46.76 -12.35
CA LYS A 5 17.72 -45.61 -13.16
C LYS A 5 18.25 -44.26 -12.64
N LYS A 6 18.31 -44.09 -11.31
CA LYS A 6 18.82 -42.87 -10.65
C LYS A 6 20.34 -42.71 -10.83
N GLN A 7 21.08 -43.82 -10.86
CA GLN A 7 22.54 -43.81 -11.06
C GLN A 7 22.93 -43.43 -12.49
N ASN A 8 22.15 -43.86 -13.49
CA ASN A 8 22.34 -43.49 -14.89
C ASN A 8 22.07 -41.99 -15.14
N PHE A 9 21.04 -41.44 -14.49
CA PHE A 9 20.70 -40.02 -14.60
C PHE A 9 21.79 -39.13 -14.00
N ARG A 10 22.33 -39.51 -12.83
CA ARG A 10 23.47 -38.79 -12.22
C ARG A 10 24.69 -38.77 -13.12
N ARG A 11 25.05 -39.89 -13.75
CA ARG A 11 26.18 -39.93 -14.70
C ARG A 11 25.96 -38.96 -15.86
N LYS A 12 24.76 -38.92 -16.44
CA LYS A 12 24.40 -38.02 -17.55
C LYS A 12 24.45 -36.52 -17.17
N LEU A 13 24.26 -36.17 -15.90
CA LEU A 13 24.37 -34.79 -15.41
C LEU A 13 25.80 -34.29 -15.25
N PHE A 14 26.80 -35.18 -15.24
CA PHE A 14 28.22 -34.83 -15.13
C PHE A 14 29.02 -35.11 -16.42
N THR A 15 28.36 -35.54 -17.49
CA THR A 15 29.03 -35.69 -18.80
C THR A 15 29.40 -34.32 -19.35
N LYS A 16 30.67 -34.16 -19.71
CA LYS A 16 31.18 -32.94 -20.33
C LYS A 16 30.85 -32.97 -21.84
N SER A 17 30.04 -32.04 -22.29
CA SER A 17 29.77 -31.78 -23.70
C SER A 17 30.60 -30.57 -24.17
N ARG A 18 30.98 -30.51 -25.44
CA ARG A 18 31.62 -29.32 -26.02
C ARG A 18 30.72 -28.80 -27.13
N LEU A 19 30.29 -27.56 -27.01
CA LEU A 19 29.68 -26.81 -28.11
C LEU A 19 30.81 -26.13 -28.88
N ILE A 20 30.86 -26.33 -30.18
CA ILE A 20 31.88 -25.74 -31.06
C ILE A 20 31.14 -24.97 -32.15
N ILE A 21 31.56 -23.75 -32.42
CA ILE A 21 31.09 -22.94 -33.54
C ILE A 21 32.26 -22.85 -34.52
N LEU A 22 32.10 -23.50 -35.67
CA LEU A 22 33.02 -23.42 -36.80
C LEU A 22 32.55 -22.35 -37.79
N ASN A 23 33.51 -21.72 -38.47
CA ASN A 23 33.23 -21.00 -39.71
C ASN A 23 32.93 -21.99 -40.84
N GLU A 24 31.89 -21.74 -41.64
CA GLU A 24 31.43 -22.67 -42.68
C GLU A 24 32.40 -22.73 -43.88
N ASP A 25 33.04 -21.61 -44.23
CA ASP A 25 33.91 -21.51 -45.40
C ASP A 25 35.35 -21.95 -45.10
N THR A 26 35.87 -21.61 -43.92
CA THR A 26 37.26 -21.89 -43.55
C THR A 26 37.42 -23.06 -42.58
N PHE A 27 36.32 -23.63 -42.07
CA PHE A 27 36.32 -24.67 -41.02
C PHE A 27 37.14 -24.32 -39.75
N GLU A 28 37.48 -23.04 -39.55
CA GLU A 28 38.20 -22.58 -38.36
C GLU A 28 37.27 -22.59 -37.15
N GLU A 29 37.72 -23.20 -36.04
CA GLU A 29 37.04 -23.12 -34.74
C GLU A 29 37.11 -21.70 -34.20
N ARG A 30 36.03 -20.92 -34.36
CA ARG A 30 35.96 -19.53 -33.86
C ARG A 30 35.65 -19.49 -32.36
N PHE A 31 34.88 -20.46 -31.87
CA PHE A 31 34.45 -20.50 -30.47
C PHE A 31 34.23 -21.93 -30.01
N SER A 32 34.81 -22.31 -28.85
CA SER A 32 34.55 -23.60 -28.22
C SER A 32 34.19 -23.42 -26.74
N PHE A 33 33.08 -24.02 -26.33
CA PHE A 33 32.57 -23.91 -24.97
C PHE A 33 32.29 -25.30 -24.39
N LYS A 34 32.93 -25.64 -23.26
CA LYS A 34 32.69 -26.90 -22.56
C LYS A 34 31.50 -26.76 -21.61
N LEU A 35 30.38 -27.38 -21.97
CA LEU A 35 29.13 -27.38 -21.22
C LEU A 35 29.00 -28.67 -20.42
N ASN A 36 28.63 -28.55 -19.16
CA ASN A 36 28.10 -29.68 -18.39
C ASN A 36 26.61 -29.45 -18.17
N MET A 37 25.78 -30.50 -18.29
CA MET A 37 24.33 -30.39 -18.04
C MET A 37 24.04 -29.75 -16.67
N MET A 38 24.87 -30.07 -15.65
CA MET A 38 24.79 -29.44 -14.33
C MET A 38 25.07 -27.93 -14.37
N ASN A 39 26.12 -27.48 -15.07
CA ASN A 39 26.49 -26.07 -15.10
C ASN A 39 25.42 -25.25 -15.84
N VAL A 40 24.91 -25.77 -16.96
CA VAL A 40 23.81 -25.16 -17.72
C VAL A 40 22.56 -25.00 -16.86
N PHE A 41 22.21 -26.02 -16.07
CA PHE A 41 21.08 -25.95 -15.15
C PHE A 41 21.30 -24.85 -14.11
N VAL A 42 22.45 -24.83 -13.44
CA VAL A 42 22.78 -23.82 -12.42
C VAL A 42 22.75 -22.41 -13.00
N THR A 43 23.37 -22.18 -14.16
CA THR A 43 23.36 -20.86 -14.81
C THR A 43 21.94 -20.41 -15.18
N PHE A 44 21.09 -21.33 -15.63
CA PHE A 44 19.72 -21.00 -16.01
C PHE A 44 18.86 -20.69 -14.78
N THR A 45 19.00 -21.46 -13.69
CA THR A 45 18.30 -21.17 -12.43
C THR A 45 18.79 -19.87 -11.80
N LEU A 46 20.10 -19.62 -11.77
CA LEU A 46 20.65 -18.39 -11.20
C LEU A 46 20.24 -17.18 -12.04
N GLY A 47 20.29 -17.31 -13.37
CA GLY A 47 19.78 -16.31 -14.30
C GLY A 47 18.29 -16.04 -14.10
N GLY A 48 17.47 -17.08 -13.93
CA GLY A 48 16.04 -16.96 -13.65
C GLY A 48 15.76 -16.22 -12.33
N ILE A 49 16.44 -16.60 -11.25
CA ILE A 49 16.33 -15.92 -9.95
C ILE A 49 16.77 -14.45 -10.08
N PHE A 50 17.88 -14.19 -10.76
CA PHE A 50 18.39 -12.84 -10.99
C PHE A 50 17.40 -11.99 -11.79
N LEU A 51 16.77 -12.55 -12.83
CA LEU A 51 15.77 -11.87 -13.65
C LEU A 51 14.52 -11.55 -12.81
N ILE A 52 14.03 -12.50 -12.02
CA ILE A 52 12.90 -12.28 -11.09
C ILE A 52 13.20 -11.17 -10.10
N LEU A 53 14.41 -11.15 -9.51
CA LEU A 53 14.84 -10.11 -8.56
C LEU A 53 14.87 -8.73 -9.23
N ILE A 54 15.48 -8.62 -10.41
CA ILE A 54 15.53 -7.36 -11.16
C ILE A 54 14.13 -6.90 -11.54
N THR A 55 13.30 -7.78 -12.09
CA THR A 55 11.92 -7.44 -12.48
C THR A 55 11.11 -6.98 -11.26
N THR A 56 11.24 -7.66 -10.13
CA THR A 56 10.56 -7.27 -8.88
C THR A 56 11.06 -5.90 -8.40
N PHE A 57 12.36 -5.64 -8.47
CA PHE A 57 12.93 -4.35 -8.10
C PHE A 57 12.42 -3.24 -9.02
N ILE A 58 12.41 -3.45 -10.34
CA ILE A 58 11.83 -2.50 -11.31
C ILE A 58 10.37 -2.23 -10.95
N ILE A 59 9.54 -3.25 -10.75
CA ILE A 59 8.12 -3.04 -10.42
C ILE A 59 7.94 -2.28 -9.10
N ALA A 60 8.74 -2.57 -8.08
CA ALA A 60 8.61 -1.95 -6.76
C ALA A 60 9.05 -0.47 -6.74
N PHE A 61 10.10 -0.12 -7.48
CA PHE A 61 10.71 1.21 -7.48
C PHE A 61 10.25 2.11 -8.64
N THR A 62 9.47 1.59 -9.58
CA THR A 62 8.97 2.35 -10.74
C THR A 62 7.45 2.55 -10.60
N PRO A 63 6.84 3.62 -11.14
CA PRO A 63 5.39 3.85 -11.10
C PRO A 63 4.53 2.76 -11.75
N LEU A 64 5.13 1.71 -12.37
CA LEU A 64 4.41 0.53 -12.88
C LEU A 64 3.48 -0.11 -11.83
N ARG A 65 3.85 -0.09 -10.54
CA ARG A 65 2.98 -0.62 -9.46
C ARG A 65 1.66 0.14 -9.30
N GLU A 66 1.63 1.42 -9.68
CA GLU A 66 0.46 2.29 -9.52
C GLU A 66 -0.60 2.06 -10.60
N PHE A 67 -0.26 1.31 -11.65
CA PHE A 67 -1.21 0.90 -12.70
C PHE A 67 -2.03 -0.34 -12.33
N ILE A 68 -1.76 -0.98 -11.18
CA ILE A 68 -2.57 -2.10 -10.69
C ILE A 68 -3.81 -1.54 -9.99
N PRO A 69 -5.03 -1.78 -10.53
CA PRO A 69 -6.26 -1.33 -9.87
C PRO A 69 -6.34 -1.91 -8.46
N GLY A 70 -6.56 -1.05 -7.46
CA GLY A 70 -6.54 -1.41 -6.03
C GLY A 70 -5.40 -0.77 -5.24
N TYR A 71 -4.33 -0.31 -5.91
CA TYR A 71 -3.29 0.53 -5.30
C TYR A 71 -3.44 1.96 -5.80
N SER A 72 -4.08 2.80 -5.01
CA SER A 72 -4.19 4.23 -5.33
C SER A 72 -2.79 4.86 -5.35
N SER A 73 -2.42 5.53 -6.43
CA SER A 73 -1.21 6.36 -6.44
C SER A 73 -1.30 7.43 -5.34
N SER A 74 -0.14 7.86 -4.84
CA SER A 74 -0.08 8.92 -3.83
C SER A 74 -0.73 10.21 -4.33
N GLU A 75 -0.59 10.50 -5.63
CA GLU A 75 -1.20 11.66 -6.27
C GLU A 75 -2.73 11.55 -6.31
N LEU A 76 -3.27 10.39 -6.69
CA LEU A 76 -4.72 10.21 -6.77
C LEU A 76 -5.38 10.32 -5.39
N LYS A 77 -4.75 9.76 -4.35
CA LYS A 77 -5.18 9.93 -2.95
C LYS A 77 -5.18 11.38 -2.51
N ARG A 78 -4.11 12.11 -2.81
CA ARG A 78 -3.99 13.52 -2.47
C ARG A 78 -5.05 14.35 -3.16
N ASN A 79 -5.24 14.15 -4.46
CA ASN A 79 -6.26 14.84 -5.25
C ASN A 79 -7.67 14.52 -4.76
N ALA A 80 -7.97 13.24 -4.45
CA ALA A 80 -9.26 12.85 -3.90
C ALA A 80 -9.55 13.54 -2.56
N THR A 81 -8.55 13.61 -1.68
CA THR A 81 -8.66 14.27 -0.37
C THR A 81 -8.88 15.77 -0.52
N GLU A 82 -8.10 16.43 -1.39
CA GLU A 82 -8.24 17.85 -1.68
C GLU A 82 -9.61 18.17 -2.28
N LEU A 83 -10.08 17.34 -3.22
CA LEU A 83 -11.37 17.52 -3.86
C LEU A 83 -12.53 17.27 -2.88
N ALA A 84 -12.40 16.30 -1.98
CA ALA A 84 -13.38 16.06 -0.92
C ALA A 84 -13.51 17.29 0.01
N ILE A 85 -12.38 17.85 0.47
CA ILE A 85 -12.38 19.05 1.32
C ILE A 85 -13.01 20.25 0.60
N LYS A 86 -12.66 20.46 -0.67
CA LYS A 86 -13.24 21.55 -1.46
C LYS A 86 -14.74 21.36 -1.67
N SER A 87 -15.17 20.13 -1.95
CA SER A 87 -16.58 19.83 -2.19
C SER A 87 -17.43 20.02 -0.93
N ASP A 88 -16.94 19.57 0.23
CA ASP A 88 -17.60 19.77 1.54
C ASP A 88 -17.76 21.27 1.88
N SER A 89 -16.71 22.06 1.62
CA SER A 89 -16.75 23.51 1.81
C SER A 89 -17.79 24.18 0.89
N LEU A 90 -17.82 23.78 -0.39
CA LEU A 90 -18.81 24.28 -1.35
C LEU A 90 -20.23 23.87 -0.96
N GLU A 91 -20.43 22.64 -0.52
CA GLU A 91 -21.72 22.14 -0.05
C GLU A 91 -22.21 22.94 1.16
N THR A 92 -21.34 23.21 2.13
CA THR A 92 -21.66 24.04 3.30
C THR A 92 -22.06 25.47 2.90
N ALA A 93 -21.31 26.09 1.98
CA ALA A 93 -21.62 27.44 1.50
C ALA A 93 -22.95 27.48 0.74
N LEU A 94 -23.21 26.48 -0.12
CA LEU A 94 -24.46 26.34 -0.86
C LEU A 94 -25.65 26.16 0.09
N ARG A 95 -25.50 25.28 1.09
CA ARG A 95 -26.52 25.00 2.11
C ARG A 95 -26.92 26.25 2.90
N LYS A 96 -25.96 27.13 3.21
CA LYS A 96 -26.19 28.44 3.84
C LYS A 96 -26.94 29.39 2.90
N ASN A 97 -26.55 29.43 1.63
CA ASN A 97 -27.20 30.27 0.62
C ASN A 97 -28.66 29.85 0.39
N GLU A 98 -28.94 28.55 0.27
CA GLU A 98 -30.30 28.03 0.17
C GLU A 98 -31.17 28.38 1.38
N ALA A 99 -30.61 28.31 2.59
CA ALA A 99 -31.33 28.68 3.81
C ALA A 99 -31.69 30.17 3.79
N TYR A 100 -30.76 31.02 3.34
CA TYR A 100 -30.99 32.45 3.18
C TYR A 100 -32.08 32.76 2.14
N ILE A 101 -32.02 32.14 0.96
CA ILE A 101 -33.05 32.31 -0.08
C ILE A 101 -34.42 31.84 0.41
N LYS A 102 -34.49 30.68 1.08
CA LYS A 102 -35.74 30.18 1.68
C LYS A 102 -36.27 31.15 2.74
N GLY A 103 -35.40 31.76 3.54
CA GLY A 103 -35.76 32.81 4.48
C GLY A 103 -36.41 34.01 3.78
N ILE A 104 -35.80 34.52 2.71
CA ILE A 104 -36.37 35.62 1.89
C ILE A 104 -37.73 35.24 1.32
N GLN A 105 -37.87 34.02 0.77
CA GLN A 105 -39.14 33.55 0.20
C GLN A 105 -40.26 33.52 1.25
N LYS A 106 -39.97 33.08 2.48
CA LYS A 106 -40.94 33.08 3.58
C LYS A 106 -41.38 34.50 3.96
N VAL A 107 -40.43 35.44 4.03
CA VAL A 107 -40.73 36.87 4.32
C VAL A 107 -41.66 37.45 3.24
N LEU A 108 -41.37 37.20 1.96
CA LEU A 108 -42.18 37.70 0.84
C LEU A 108 -43.60 37.12 0.80
N ARG A 109 -43.81 35.92 1.37
CA ARG A 109 -45.13 35.27 1.46
C ARG A 109 -45.94 35.68 2.69
N GLY A 110 -45.37 36.44 3.62
CA GLY A 110 -46.05 36.88 4.84
C GLY A 110 -46.14 35.81 5.94
N GLU A 111 -45.42 34.69 5.80
CA GLU A 111 -45.35 33.60 6.78
C GLU A 111 -44.30 33.93 7.87
N LEU A 112 -44.63 34.81 8.82
CA LEU A 112 -43.69 35.30 9.84
C LEU A 112 -44.03 34.82 11.26
N GLU A 113 -43.18 33.94 11.83
CA GLU A 113 -42.98 33.86 13.29
C GLU A 113 -41.85 34.84 13.67
N TYR A 114 -42.21 36.07 14.02
CA TYR A 114 -41.27 37.15 14.34
C TYR A 114 -40.29 36.83 15.51
N ALA A 115 -40.59 35.82 16.33
CA ALA A 115 -39.77 35.41 17.46
C ALA A 115 -38.55 34.53 17.08
N LYS A 116 -38.50 33.96 15.86
CA LYS A 116 -37.42 33.03 15.43
C LYS A 116 -36.52 33.58 14.32
N PHE A 117 -36.79 34.78 13.81
CA PHE A 117 -36.12 35.28 12.60
C PHE A 117 -34.85 36.09 12.91
N ASN A 118 -33.91 35.51 13.66
CA ASN A 118 -32.53 36.01 13.72
C ASN A 118 -31.65 35.21 12.76
N LYS A 119 -30.66 35.87 12.15
CA LYS A 119 -29.68 35.22 11.26
C LYS A 119 -29.03 34.00 11.94
N ASP A 120 -28.76 34.13 13.23
CA ASP A 120 -28.20 33.06 14.07
C ASP A 120 -29.21 31.92 14.33
N SER A 121 -30.51 32.21 14.40
CA SER A 121 -31.55 31.19 14.59
C SER A 121 -31.80 30.36 13.32
N ILE A 122 -31.75 30.98 12.14
CA ILE A 122 -31.88 30.28 10.84
C ILE A 122 -30.67 29.36 10.58
N LEU A 123 -29.47 29.79 11.01
CA LEU A 123 -28.24 29.02 10.89
C LEU A 123 -28.22 27.85 11.89
N ALA A 124 -28.63 28.09 13.14
CA ALA A 124 -28.72 27.08 14.18
C ALA A 124 -29.78 26.00 13.90
N GLU A 125 -30.93 26.36 13.32
CA GLU A 125 -31.99 25.40 12.98
C GLU A 125 -31.59 24.43 11.86
N LYS A 126 -30.62 24.81 11.01
CA LYS A 126 -30.09 23.94 9.96
C LYS A 126 -28.82 23.20 10.39
N GLU A 127 -28.13 23.61 11.45
CA GLU A 127 -27.10 22.77 12.07
C GLU A 127 -27.80 21.60 12.78
N GLU A 128 -28.27 20.64 11.98
CA GLU A 128 -28.43 19.28 12.46
C GLU A 128 -27.04 18.87 12.95
N THR A 129 -26.83 18.96 14.27
CA THR A 129 -25.75 18.21 14.90
C THR A 129 -25.92 16.79 14.38
N PRO A 130 -24.97 16.24 13.60
CA PRO A 130 -25.10 14.87 13.20
C PRO A 130 -25.34 14.09 14.48
N ASP A 131 -26.41 13.31 14.52
CA ASP A 131 -26.67 12.36 15.60
C ASP A 131 -25.58 11.30 15.47
N VAL A 132 -24.38 11.68 15.90
CA VAL A 132 -23.23 10.80 15.95
C VAL A 132 -23.56 9.87 17.08
N ASP A 133 -24.08 8.69 16.72
CA ASP A 133 -24.27 7.57 17.64
C ASP A 133 -22.90 7.32 18.27
N MET A 134 -22.66 7.87 19.47
CA MET A 134 -21.40 7.78 20.22
C MET A 134 -21.20 6.37 20.80
N LYS A 135 -21.66 5.34 20.08
CA LYS A 135 -21.41 3.95 20.43
C LYS A 135 -19.97 3.66 20.08
N VAL A 136 -19.22 3.33 21.13
CA VAL A 136 -17.85 2.85 21.02
C VAL A 136 -17.84 1.63 20.09
N THR A 137 -17.11 1.70 18.99
CA THR A 137 -16.96 0.60 18.03
C THR A 137 -16.15 -0.54 18.66
N ASP A 138 -16.45 -1.80 18.33
CA ASP A 138 -15.71 -2.97 18.83
C ASP A 138 -14.20 -2.90 18.57
N GLU A 139 -13.80 -2.25 17.47
CA GLU A 139 -12.41 -2.00 17.10
C GLU A 139 -11.71 -1.02 18.04
N GLU A 140 -12.44 0.00 18.52
CA GLU A 140 -11.91 0.99 19.45
C GLU A 140 -11.69 0.37 20.85
N ILE A 141 -12.58 -0.51 21.29
CA ILE A 141 -12.45 -1.24 22.56
C ILE A 141 -11.17 -2.11 22.53
N LYS A 142 -10.96 -2.87 21.45
CA LYS A 142 -9.75 -3.69 21.28
C LYS A 142 -8.48 -2.86 21.25
N LEU A 143 -8.51 -1.70 20.59
CA LEU A 143 -7.38 -0.78 20.56
C LEU A 143 -7.05 -0.24 21.95
N ARG A 144 -8.06 0.14 22.75
CA ARG A 144 -7.86 0.59 24.14
C ARG A 144 -7.24 -0.51 25.01
N GLU A 145 -7.64 -1.77 24.81
CA GLU A 145 -7.04 -2.92 25.51
C GLU A 145 -5.59 -3.15 25.11
N GLU A 146 -5.26 -3.04 23.83
CA GLU A 146 -3.89 -3.19 23.32
C GLU A 146 -2.98 -2.08 23.83
N VAL A 147 -3.43 -0.83 23.77
CA VAL A 147 -2.71 0.33 24.31
C VAL A 147 -2.48 0.16 25.81
N ALA A 148 -3.48 -0.28 26.57
CA ALA A 148 -3.35 -0.51 28.01
C ALA A 148 -2.34 -1.64 28.35
N LYS A 149 -2.23 -2.67 27.51
CA LYS A 149 -1.20 -3.72 27.66
C LYS A 149 0.19 -3.18 27.38
N ILE A 150 0.34 -2.41 26.30
CA ILE A 150 1.61 -1.77 25.93
C ILE A 150 2.07 -0.80 27.03
N GLU A 151 1.18 0.02 27.57
CA GLU A 151 1.50 0.93 28.67
C GLU A 151 1.93 0.17 29.93
N LYS A 152 1.23 -0.91 30.30
CA LYS A 152 1.63 -1.78 31.43
C LYS A 152 3.01 -2.40 31.22
N GLU A 153 3.26 -3.01 30.07
CA GLU A 153 4.57 -3.59 29.72
C GLU A 153 5.69 -2.54 29.70
N SER A 154 5.38 -1.32 29.28
CA SER A 154 6.32 -0.19 29.30
C SER A 154 6.63 0.30 30.72
N SER A 155 5.65 0.22 31.62
CA SER A 155 5.78 0.62 33.03
C SER A 155 6.48 -0.44 33.91
N GLU A 156 6.48 -1.70 33.50
CA GLU A 156 7.08 -2.83 34.24
C GLU A 156 8.55 -3.13 33.87
N LYS A 157 9.14 -2.47 32.87
CA LYS A 157 10.59 -2.59 32.61
C LYS A 157 11.39 -1.94 33.75
N PRO A 158 12.28 -2.68 34.45
CA PRO A 158 13.03 -2.13 35.57
C PRO A 158 14.04 -1.09 35.07
N ARG A 159 14.08 0.08 35.72
CA ARG A 159 15.16 1.08 35.57
C ARG A 159 16.48 0.40 35.93
N ASP A 160 17.27 0.10 34.89
CA ASP A 160 18.61 -0.48 34.99
C ASP A 160 19.52 0.39 35.87
N LYS A 161 19.78 -0.07 37.09
CA LYS A 161 20.82 0.45 37.99
C LYS A 161 21.99 -0.53 37.97
N ASN A 162 22.96 -0.33 37.09
CA ASN A 162 24.39 -0.32 37.47
C ASN A 162 25.31 -0.13 36.27
N LYS A 163 25.84 1.08 36.11
CA LYS A 163 27.20 1.26 35.59
C LYS A 163 27.79 2.60 36.03
N LYS A 164 28.30 2.65 37.25
CA LYS A 164 29.36 3.56 37.66
C LYS A 164 29.92 3.02 38.98
N ASP A 165 31.03 2.30 38.87
CA ASP A 165 32.13 2.55 39.80
C ASP A 165 33.44 2.46 39.04
N LYS A 166 34.25 3.47 39.34
CA LYS A 166 35.43 3.92 38.65
C LYS A 166 36.51 3.98 39.72
N LYS A 167 37.36 2.95 39.83
CA LYS A 167 38.77 3.07 40.25
C LYS A 167 39.50 1.76 40.05
#